data_AF-A0A1R3WZ98-F1
#
_entry.id   AF-A0A1R3WZ98-F1
#
_cell.length_a   1.000
_cell.length_b   1.000
_cell.length_c   1.000
_cell.angle_alpha   90.00
_cell.angle_beta   90.00
_cell.angle_gamma   90.00
#
_symmetry.space_group_name_H-M   'P 1'
#
loop_
_entity.id
_entity.type
_entity.pdbx_description
1 polymer ?
#
loop_
_entity_poly.entity_id
_entity_poly.type
_entity_poly.pdbx_seq_one_letter_code
_entity_poly.pdbx_strand_id
1 'polypeptide(L)'
;MAEDKTPQARPSRLWRVVLVLSLALNLAVVGVIVGSAASGRWKDGPPRSFDLGLGPIARALEPQERRAIGRQLRNDRSLRDFDLRDRVNRVVAALQADPFDPDVLRALLAEQSARMTTVQATAQEVVVEEIIAMTPERRRAFAERVLEEMSRARSLRERSSGG
;
A
#
# COMPACT_ATOMS: atom_id res chain seq x y z
N MET A 1 29.32 45.71 -35.79
CA MET A 1 29.17 44.30 -36.19
C MET A 1 30.25 43.50 -35.50
N ALA A 2 29.88 42.31 -35.04
CA ALA A 2 30.67 41.23 -34.46
C ALA A 2 31.25 41.46 -33.05
N GLU A 3 31.17 40.53 -32.09
CA GLU A 3 30.28 39.39 -31.83
C GLU A 3 30.67 38.92 -30.42
N ASP A 4 29.70 38.85 -29.51
CA ASP A 4 29.94 38.42 -28.13
C ASP A 4 30.01 36.88 -28.09
N LYS A 5 31.18 36.32 -27.79
CA LYS A 5 31.36 34.86 -27.66
C LYS A 5 31.18 34.44 -26.20
N THR A 6 29.96 34.02 -25.86
CA THR A 6 29.68 33.35 -24.58
C THR A 6 30.35 31.97 -24.55
N PRO A 7 31.14 31.63 -23.54
CA PRO A 7 31.84 30.34 -23.48
C PRO A 7 30.86 29.21 -23.14
N GLN A 8 30.81 28.17 -23.99
CA GLN A 8 30.05 26.94 -23.74
C GLN A 8 30.65 26.17 -22.55
N ALA A 9 29.89 26.09 -21.44
CA ALA A 9 30.27 25.31 -20.26
C ALA A 9 30.18 23.81 -20.56
N ARG A 10 31.29 23.08 -20.36
CA ARG A 10 31.36 21.62 -20.49
C ARG A 10 30.45 20.95 -19.45
N PRO A 11 29.73 19.85 -19.77
CA PRO A 11 28.85 19.19 -18.82
C PRO A 11 29.68 18.65 -17.65
N SER A 12 29.52 19.30 -16.49
CA SER A 12 30.26 18.97 -15.28
C SER A 12 29.86 17.58 -14.78
N ARG A 13 30.79 16.90 -14.09
CA ARG A 13 30.60 15.55 -13.52
C ARG A 13 29.30 15.38 -12.71
N LEU A 14 28.73 16.49 -12.22
CA LEU A 14 27.43 16.58 -11.56
C LEU A 14 26.28 16.06 -12.43
N TRP A 15 26.24 16.39 -13.72
CA TRP A 15 25.20 15.89 -14.62
C TRP A 15 25.24 14.37 -14.78
N ARG A 16 26.45 13.79 -14.74
CA ARG A 16 26.64 12.33 -14.79
C ARG A 16 26.13 11.65 -13.52
N VAL A 17 26.33 12.28 -12.35
CA VAL A 17 25.82 11.77 -11.06
C VAL A 17 24.30 11.83 -11.01
N VAL A 18 23.68 12.94 -11.45
CA VAL A 18 22.21 13.07 -11.52
C VAL A 18 21.61 12.02 -12.44
N LEU A 19 22.22 11.75 -13.59
CA LEU A 19 21.76 10.72 -14.52
C LEU A 19 21.85 9.31 -13.92
N VAL A 20 22.93 8.99 -13.22
CA VAL A 20 23.09 7.68 -12.55
C VAL A 20 22.08 7.51 -11.42
N LEU A 21 21.84 8.56 -10.62
CA LEU A 21 20.82 8.55 -9.56
C LEU A 21 19.40 8.40 -10.13
N SER A 22 19.08 9.12 -11.22
CA SER A 22 17.80 8.99 -11.90
C SER A 22 17.61 7.60 -12.48
N LEU A 23 18.64 7.03 -13.10
CA LEU A 23 18.58 5.66 -13.62
C LEU A 23 18.42 4.62 -12.50
N ALA A 24 19.14 4.77 -11.38
CA ALA A 24 19.02 3.88 -10.23
C ALA A 24 17.63 3.94 -9.58
N LEU A 25 17.05 5.13 -9.47
CA LEU A 25 15.69 5.31 -8.94
C LEU A 25 14.65 4.66 -9.86
N ASN A 26 14.76 4.86 -11.18
CA ASN A 26 13.89 4.20 -12.16
C ASN A 26 14.00 2.66 -12.06
N LEU A 27 15.21 2.12 -11.95
CA LEU A 27 15.44 0.69 -11.79
C LEU A 27 14.93 0.16 -10.43
N ALA A 28 15.00 0.94 -9.36
CA ALA A 28 14.45 0.57 -8.05
C ALA A 28 12.92 0.48 -8.10
N VAL A 29 12.25 1.45 -8.74
CA VAL A 29 10.79 1.42 -8.92
C VAL A 29 10.37 0.22 -9.76
N VAL A 30 11.04 -0.03 -10.89
CA VAL A 30 10.80 -1.21 -11.72
C VAL A 30 11.06 -2.50 -10.94
N GLY A 31 12.15 -2.55 -10.16
CA GLY A 31 12.49 -3.68 -9.31
C GLY A 31 11.45 -3.98 -8.22
N VAL A 32 10.85 -2.95 -7.61
CA VAL A 32 9.75 -3.10 -6.64
C VAL A 32 8.50 -3.63 -7.33
N ILE A 33 8.14 -3.09 -8.49
CA ILE A 33 6.95 -3.52 -9.24
C ILE A 33 7.12 -4.96 -9.73
N VAL A 34 8.22 -5.26 -10.43
CA VAL A 34 8.54 -6.59 -10.97
C VAL A 34 8.78 -7.59 -9.85
N GLY A 35 9.52 -7.22 -8.80
CA GLY A 35 9.75 -8.05 -7.63
C GLY A 35 8.44 -8.41 -6.91
N SER A 36 7.50 -7.46 -6.81
CA SER A 36 6.18 -7.72 -6.21
C SER A 36 5.30 -8.65 -7.06
N ALA A 37 5.44 -8.60 -8.39
CA ALA A 37 4.71 -9.47 -9.32
C ALA A 37 5.36 -10.87 -9.44
N ALA A 38 6.69 -10.95 -9.40
CA ALA A 38 7.47 -12.17 -9.57
C ALA A 38 7.59 -13.01 -8.27
N SER A 39 7.43 -12.41 -7.08
CA SER A 39 7.55 -13.15 -5.82
C SER A 39 6.41 -14.16 -5.56
N GLY A 40 5.50 -14.39 -6.51
CA GLY A 40 4.41 -15.37 -6.39
C GLY A 40 3.37 -15.06 -5.30
N ARG A 41 3.53 -13.98 -4.53
CA ARG A 41 2.67 -13.61 -3.39
C ARG A 41 1.31 -13.03 -3.81
N TRP A 42 0.98 -13.08 -5.10
CA TRP A 42 -0.35 -12.79 -5.64
C TRP A 42 -1.14 -14.05 -6.00
N LYS A 43 -0.51 -15.22 -6.10
CA LYS A 43 -1.19 -16.44 -6.60
C LYS A 43 -2.00 -17.19 -5.54
N ASP A 44 -1.61 -17.14 -4.26
CA ASP A 44 -2.26 -17.97 -3.23
C ASP A 44 -2.67 -17.19 -1.97
N GLY A 45 -3.56 -16.21 -2.13
CA GLY A 45 -4.16 -15.58 -0.96
C GLY A 45 -5.35 -14.68 -1.28
N PRO A 46 -6.37 -14.62 -0.38
CA PRO A 46 -7.42 -13.61 -0.48
C PRO A 46 -6.77 -12.22 -0.60
N PRO A 47 -7.42 -11.29 -1.31
CA PRO A 47 -6.76 -10.08 -1.76
C PRO A 47 -6.11 -9.34 -0.59
N ARG A 48 -4.88 -8.88 -0.79
CA ARG A 48 -4.11 -8.03 0.15
C ARG A 48 -4.85 -6.77 0.61
N SER A 49 -6.01 -6.49 0.03
CA SER A 49 -7.00 -5.51 0.46
C SER A 49 -7.69 -5.84 1.79
N PHE A 50 -7.39 -6.96 2.44
CA PHE A 50 -7.95 -7.27 3.76
C PHE A 50 -7.05 -6.82 4.93
N ASP A 51 -5.88 -6.26 4.62
CA ASP A 51 -4.95 -5.66 5.59
C ASP A 51 -5.25 -4.17 5.83
N LEU A 52 -6.55 -3.81 5.82
CA LEU A 52 -7.08 -2.45 6.05
C LEU A 52 -7.00 -2.04 7.55
N GLY A 53 -5.92 -2.41 8.23
CA GLY A 53 -5.77 -2.19 9.67
C GLY A 53 -6.58 -3.14 10.56
N LEU A 54 -7.19 -4.18 10.00
CA LEU A 54 -7.88 -5.23 10.76
C LEU A 54 -6.91 -6.27 11.37
N GLY A 55 -5.70 -6.39 10.83
CA GLY A 55 -4.60 -7.13 11.44
C GLY A 55 -4.93 -8.61 11.76
N PRO A 56 -4.63 -9.12 12.98
CA PRO A 56 -4.89 -10.51 13.36
C PRO A 56 -6.36 -10.94 13.25
N ILE A 57 -7.31 -10.01 13.39
CA ILE A 57 -8.76 -10.29 13.33
C ILE A 57 -9.14 -10.69 11.90
N ALA A 58 -8.63 -9.95 10.91
CA ALA A 58 -8.78 -10.30 9.50
C ALA A 58 -8.20 -11.68 9.15
N ARG A 59 -7.08 -12.05 9.78
CA ARG A 59 -6.43 -13.36 9.61
C ARG A 59 -7.13 -14.51 10.35
N ALA A 60 -7.95 -14.23 11.34
CA ALA A 60 -8.75 -15.24 12.04
C ALA A 60 -10.05 -15.62 11.31
N LEU A 61 -10.51 -14.77 10.39
CA LEU A 61 -11.63 -15.05 9.49
C LEU A 61 -11.26 -16.17 8.52
N GLU A 62 -12.23 -17.01 8.18
CA GLU A 62 -12.05 -18.07 7.19
C GLU A 62 -11.92 -17.49 5.77
N PRO A 63 -11.30 -18.23 4.83
CA PRO A 63 -11.14 -17.76 3.46
C PRO A 63 -12.46 -17.39 2.77
N GLN A 64 -13.57 -18.03 3.14
CA GLN A 64 -14.90 -17.75 2.59
C GLN A 64 -15.46 -16.43 3.13
N GLU A 65 -15.33 -16.19 4.43
CA GLU A 65 -15.75 -14.96 5.12
C GLU A 65 -14.97 -13.74 4.57
N ARG A 66 -13.65 -13.87 4.43
CA ARG A 66 -12.81 -12.82 3.80
C ARG A 66 -13.23 -12.51 2.37
N ARG A 67 -13.66 -13.52 1.60
CA ARG A 67 -14.16 -13.32 0.23
C ARG A 67 -15.53 -12.64 0.23
N ALA A 68 -16.42 -12.97 1.16
CA ALA A 68 -17.74 -12.35 1.29
C ALA A 68 -17.61 -10.86 1.64
N ILE A 69 -16.84 -10.55 2.68
CA ILE A 69 -16.56 -9.18 3.12
C ILE A 69 -15.84 -8.41 2.00
N GLY A 70 -14.85 -9.03 1.34
CA GLY A 70 -14.15 -8.41 0.22
C GLY A 70 -15.04 -8.09 -0.99
N ARG A 71 -16.12 -8.85 -1.21
CA ARG A 71 -17.12 -8.55 -2.24
C ARG A 71 -18.03 -7.39 -1.82
N GLN A 72 -18.48 -7.36 -0.56
CA GLN A 72 -19.26 -6.24 -0.03
C GLN A 72 -18.47 -4.93 -0.09
N LEU A 73 -17.21 -4.95 0.33
CA LEU A 73 -16.34 -3.79 0.24
C LEU A 73 -16.10 -3.34 -1.21
N ARG A 74 -15.87 -4.25 -2.17
CA ARG A 74 -15.72 -3.89 -3.60
C ARG A 74 -16.98 -3.26 -4.19
N ASN A 75 -18.15 -3.58 -3.66
CA ASN A 75 -19.41 -2.98 -4.11
C ASN A 75 -19.60 -1.58 -3.55
N ASP A 76 -18.83 -1.18 -2.53
CA ASP A 76 -18.77 0.19 -2.04
C ASP A 76 -18.07 1.10 -3.08
N ARG A 77 -18.74 2.20 -3.43
CA ARG A 77 -18.22 3.18 -4.41
C ARG A 77 -16.90 3.80 -3.95
N SER A 78 -16.67 3.92 -2.64
CA SER A 78 -15.43 4.48 -2.08
C SER A 78 -14.18 3.69 -2.49
N LEU A 79 -14.33 2.38 -2.72
CA LEU A 79 -13.26 1.49 -3.18
C LEU A 79 -13.21 1.31 -4.69
N ARG A 80 -14.32 1.58 -5.38
CA ARG A 80 -14.40 1.44 -6.84
C ARG A 80 -13.62 2.52 -7.59
N ASP A 81 -13.47 3.70 -6.97
CA ASP A 81 -12.72 4.85 -7.50
C ASP A 81 -11.19 4.77 -7.22
N PHE A 82 -10.68 3.59 -6.86
CA PHE A 82 -9.28 3.40 -6.53
C PHE A 82 -8.44 3.18 -7.80
N ASP A 83 -8.29 4.22 -8.63
CA ASP A 83 -7.33 4.19 -9.74
C ASP A 83 -5.90 4.37 -9.22
N LEU A 84 -5.22 3.24 -8.99
CA LEU A 84 -3.85 3.22 -8.53
C LEU A 84 -2.89 3.88 -9.52
N ARG A 85 -3.16 3.79 -10.84
CA ARG A 85 -2.27 4.35 -11.87
C ARG A 85 -2.32 5.87 -11.84
N ASP A 86 -3.52 6.44 -11.82
CA ASP A 86 -3.70 7.89 -11.75
C ASP A 86 -3.04 8.50 -10.50
N ARG A 87 -3.19 7.86 -9.34
CA ARG A 87 -2.55 8.31 -8.10
C ARG A 87 -1.02 8.30 -8.15
N VAL A 88 -0.45 7.20 -8.64
CA VAL A 88 1.00 7.10 -8.81
C VAL A 88 1.49 8.19 -9.74
N ASN A 89 0.79 8.44 -10.85
CA ASN A 89 1.12 9.51 -11.77
C ASN A 89 1.06 10.90 -11.11
N ARG A 90 0.05 11.18 -10.28
CA ARG A 90 -0.06 12.45 -9.53
C ARG A 90 1.09 12.67 -8.56
N VAL A 91 1.49 11.63 -7.82
CA VAL A 91 2.64 11.71 -6.90
C VAL A 91 3.94 11.91 -7.69
N VAL A 92 4.14 11.17 -8.78
CA VAL A 92 5.32 11.31 -9.64
C VAL A 92 5.39 12.71 -10.26
N ALA A 93 4.27 13.26 -10.72
CA ALA A 93 4.20 14.61 -11.26
C ALA A 93 4.55 15.66 -10.20
N ALA A 94 4.03 15.53 -8.97
CA ALA A 94 4.37 16.44 -7.87
C ALA A 94 5.87 16.39 -7.51
N LEU A 95 6.50 15.22 -7.60
CA LEU A 95 7.95 15.06 -7.36
C LEU A 95 8.83 15.60 -8.49
N GLN A 96 8.31 15.67 -9.72
CA GLN A 96 9.03 16.18 -10.89
C GLN A 96 8.82 17.68 -11.14
N ALA A 97 7.94 18.34 -10.38
CA ALA A 97 7.66 19.76 -10.53
C ALA A 97 8.89 20.62 -10.22
N ASP A 98 9.11 21.64 -11.05
CA ASP A 98 10.15 22.65 -10.85
C ASP A 98 9.52 24.05 -10.97
N PRO A 99 9.46 24.83 -9.87
CA PRO A 99 9.97 24.51 -8.54
C PRO A 99 9.16 23.41 -7.83
N PHE A 100 9.84 22.64 -6.97
CA PHE A 100 9.19 21.62 -6.14
C PHE A 100 8.29 22.28 -5.08
N ASP A 101 7.04 21.83 -5.02
CA ASP A 101 6.06 22.28 -4.04
C ASP A 101 5.75 21.16 -3.00
N PRO A 102 6.25 21.29 -1.76
CA PRO A 102 6.01 20.29 -0.72
C PRO A 102 4.54 20.24 -0.26
N ASP A 103 3.76 21.31 -0.42
CA ASP A 103 2.37 21.36 0.02
C ASP A 103 1.46 20.55 -0.90
N VAL A 104 1.76 20.53 -2.20
CA VAL A 104 1.09 19.64 -3.17
C VAL A 104 1.30 18.16 -2.79
N LEU A 105 2.53 17.77 -2.48
CA LEU A 105 2.82 16.39 -2.07
C LEU A 105 2.11 16.03 -0.75
N ARG A 106 2.13 16.93 0.25
CA ARG A 106 1.42 16.73 1.52
C ARG A 106 -0.08 16.54 1.30
N ALA A 107 -0.70 17.36 0.43
CA ALA A 107 -2.12 17.26 0.13
C ALA A 107 -2.48 15.89 -0.50
N LEU A 108 -1.67 15.41 -1.45
CA LEU A 108 -1.86 14.09 -2.08
C LEU A 108 -1.78 12.94 -1.06
N LEU A 109 -0.80 13.01 -0.14
CA LEU A 109 -0.64 12.00 0.91
C LEU A 109 -1.78 12.07 1.94
N ALA A 110 -2.23 13.27 2.31
CA ALA A 110 -3.36 13.47 3.22
C ALA A 110 -4.67 12.93 2.64
N GLU A 111 -4.93 13.17 1.34
CA GLU A 111 -6.09 12.62 0.62
C GLU A 111 -6.06 11.08 0.67
N GLN A 112 -4.90 10.48 0.43
CA GLN A 112 -4.73 9.03 0.51
C GLN A 112 -5.03 8.50 1.92
N SER A 113 -4.52 9.17 2.97
CA SER A 113 -4.76 8.78 4.35
C SER A 113 -6.24 8.86 4.72
N ALA A 114 -6.92 9.95 4.39
CA ALA A 114 -8.34 10.13 4.70
C ALA A 114 -9.22 9.07 4.04
N ARG A 115 -8.93 8.73 2.78
CA ARG A 115 -9.61 7.65 2.06
C ARG A 115 -9.36 6.29 2.73
N MET A 116 -8.12 6.01 3.14
CA MET A 116 -7.81 4.75 3.85
C MET A 116 -8.57 4.64 5.18
N THR A 117 -8.67 5.72 5.94
CA THR A 117 -9.46 5.77 7.18
C THR A 117 -10.94 5.46 6.91
N THR A 118 -11.51 6.01 5.84
CA THR A 118 -12.91 5.75 5.45
C THR A 118 -13.12 4.28 5.12
N VAL A 119 -12.25 3.72 4.27
CA VAL A 119 -12.29 2.31 3.90
C VAL A 119 -12.13 1.38 5.12
N GLN A 120 -11.24 1.73 6.03
CA GLN A 120 -11.03 0.99 7.27
C GLN A 120 -12.28 1.00 8.14
N ALA A 121 -12.94 2.16 8.28
CA ALA A 121 -14.19 2.26 9.04
C ALA A 121 -15.29 1.37 8.45
N THR A 122 -15.49 1.41 7.13
CA THR A 122 -16.45 0.52 6.44
C THR A 122 -16.10 -0.94 6.66
N ALA A 123 -14.82 -1.31 6.55
CA ALA A 123 -14.39 -2.69 6.75
C ALA A 123 -14.64 -3.19 8.17
N GLN A 124 -14.45 -2.33 9.19
CA GLN A 124 -14.76 -2.64 10.57
C GLN A 124 -16.25 -2.89 10.77
N GLU A 125 -17.10 -2.03 10.20
CA GLU A 125 -18.56 -2.17 10.29
C GLU A 125 -19.03 -3.50 9.68
N VAL A 126 -18.57 -3.84 8.47
CA VAL A 126 -18.91 -5.11 7.82
C VAL A 126 -18.45 -6.33 8.64
N VAL A 127 -17.27 -6.26 9.27
CA VAL A 127 -16.80 -7.34 10.17
C VAL A 127 -17.69 -7.47 11.40
N VAL A 128 -18.15 -6.36 11.97
CA VAL A 128 -19.06 -6.37 13.12
C VAL A 128 -20.40 -7.00 12.74
N GLU A 129 -20.96 -6.64 11.59
CA GLU A 129 -22.18 -7.25 11.06
C GLU A 129 -22.05 -8.77 10.91
N GLU A 130 -20.94 -9.25 10.36
CA GLU A 130 -20.66 -10.68 10.23
C GLU A 130 -20.63 -11.37 11.61
N ILE A 131 -19.96 -10.76 12.60
CA ILE A 131 -19.90 -11.30 13.97
C ILE A 131 -21.28 -11.33 14.63
N ILE A 132 -22.13 -10.34 14.39
CA ILE A 132 -23.51 -10.30 14.90
C ILE A 132 -24.32 -11.46 14.32
N ALA A 133 -24.12 -11.78 13.03
CA ALA A 133 -24.81 -12.87 12.35
C ALA A 133 -24.35 -14.29 12.79
N MET A 134 -23.17 -14.40 13.43
CA MET A 134 -22.64 -15.69 13.91
C MET A 134 -23.42 -16.24 15.11
N THR A 135 -23.51 -17.58 15.20
CA THR A 135 -23.99 -18.25 16.41
C THR A 135 -23.01 -18.08 17.59
N PRO A 136 -23.45 -18.27 18.85
CA PRO A 136 -22.57 -18.20 20.01
C PRO A 136 -21.35 -19.14 19.93
N GLU A 137 -21.54 -20.36 19.43
CA GLU A 137 -20.49 -21.36 19.25
C GLU A 137 -19.48 -20.89 18.20
N ARG A 138 -19.99 -20.35 17.09
CA ARG A 138 -19.16 -19.80 16.01
C ARG A 138 -18.31 -18.63 16.49
N ARG A 139 -18.88 -17.71 17.29
CA ARG A 139 -18.14 -16.59 17.87
C ARG A 139 -17.03 -17.04 18.84
N ARG A 140 -17.26 -18.10 19.63
CA ARG A 140 -16.22 -18.67 20.51
C ARG A 140 -15.05 -19.25 19.70
N ALA A 141 -15.35 -20.06 18.68
CA ALA A 141 -14.33 -20.60 17.79
C ALA A 141 -13.57 -19.49 17.05
N PHE A 142 -14.26 -18.41 16.66
CA PHE A 142 -13.62 -17.24 16.07
C PHE A 142 -12.63 -16.58 17.03
N ALA A 143 -13.01 -16.36 18.29
CA ALA A 143 -12.14 -15.76 19.31
C ALA A 143 -10.88 -16.60 19.59
N GLU A 144 -11.00 -17.93 19.63
CA GLU A 144 -9.85 -18.83 19.80
C GLU A 144 -8.84 -18.70 18.64
N ARG A 145 -9.32 -18.62 17.40
CA ARG A 145 -8.45 -18.41 16.24
C ARG A 145 -7.78 -17.04 16.24
N VAL A 146 -8.46 -16.00 16.73
CA VAL A 146 -7.84 -14.66 16.91
C VAL A 146 -6.64 -14.75 17.87
N LEU A 147 -6.81 -15.45 19.00
CA LEU A 147 -5.74 -15.65 19.98
C LEU A 147 -4.57 -16.47 19.39
N GLU A 148 -4.86 -17.51 18.62
CA GLU A 148 -3.84 -18.32 17.95
C GLU A 148 -3.03 -17.48 16.93
N GLU A 149 -3.69 -16.63 16.15
CA GLU A 149 -3.00 -15.77 15.19
C GLU A 149 -2.14 -14.68 15.86
N MET A 150 -2.52 -14.23 17.06
CA MET A 150 -1.71 -13.32 17.87
C MET A 150 -0.48 -13.99 18.46
N SER A 151 -0.61 -15.24 18.93
CA SER A 151 0.51 -16.00 19.50
C SER A 151 1.55 -16.36 18.42
N ARG A 152 1.09 -16.76 17.23
CA ARG A 152 1.95 -17.00 16.07
C ARG A 152 2.77 -15.77 15.69
N ALA A 153 2.14 -14.59 15.63
CA ALA A 153 2.83 -13.35 15.30
C ALA A 153 3.94 -12.99 16.30
N ARG A 154 3.71 -13.23 17.60
CA ARG A 154 4.74 -13.04 18.65
C ARG A 154 5.93 -13.98 18.45
N SER A 155 5.67 -15.25 18.20
CA SER A 155 6.71 -16.28 18.03
C SER A 155 7.64 -16.04 16.83
N LEU A 156 7.17 -15.35 15.79
CA LEU A 156 7.99 -15.01 14.62
C LEU A 156 8.94 -13.84 14.93
N ARG A 157 8.49 -12.88 15.73
CA ARG A 157 9.28 -11.71 16.11
C ARG A 157 10.44 -12.08 17.03
N GLU A 158 10.22 -13.02 17.95
CA GLU A 158 11.26 -13.54 18.85
C GLU A 158 12.35 -14.30 18.07
N ARG A 159 11.98 -15.07 17.05
CA ARG A 159 12.93 -15.75 16.16
C ARG A 159 13.80 -14.80 15.32
N SER A 160 13.27 -13.64 14.93
CA SER A 160 14.03 -12.64 14.16
C SER A 160 14.94 -11.75 15.01
N SER A 161 14.73 -11.69 16.33
CA SER A 161 15.50 -10.84 17.25
C SER A 161 16.73 -11.54 17.86
N GLY A 162 16.91 -12.84 17.60
CA GLY A 162 17.97 -13.67 18.17
C GLY A 162 19.05 -14.10 17.17
N GLY A 163 19.23 -13.37 16.06
CA GLY A 163 20.22 -13.65 15.02
C GLY A 163 21.19 -12.51 14.81
#